data_AF-A0A4R4NZQ2-F1
#
_entry.id   AF-A0A4R4NZQ2-F1
#
_cell.length_a   1.000
_cell.length_b   1.000
_cell.length_c   1.000
_cell.angle_alpha   90.00
_cell.angle_beta   90.00
_cell.angle_gamma   90.00
#
_symmetry.space_group_name_H-M   'P 1'
#
loop_
_entity.id
_entity.type
_entity.pdbx_description
1 polymer ?
#
loop_
_entity_poly.entity_id
_entity_poly.type
_entity_poly.pdbx_seq_one_letter_code
_entity_poly.pdbx_strand_id
1 'polypeptide(L)'
;MVIRETRRGPVIGGAVAAALVLLAPGQATAGTPGWEAMTTPNPGTGHNVLYDVSGTSATDVWAVGQYEVRPHIPRYPVAVHWDGDAWRTTEVPVPAGMTDVDLSAVAAVAPDDVWAVGSAGGASGPSTTSLITHWDGSSWQLVPGPDLGGSNGISRLTGVAAAGPDDVWAVGYVHQDAVSRPVAQHWDGRAWTVVPVPAPGAGHSRLSSVAARSSDDVWAVGYAPSRSPGHVLEPYVLHWDGRAWSRVDTPNGGAEGTWLTDVAIGPSGEVWATGAWRWRTWAGSLTSKAAVMRYNGSTWSYVNVPSFDIEGTSVGDVAVAADGDVWLTGSSRTGESFARLSQGTWRLVEGADPPAWAGPAHEGLAVVGGRVWMVGSVVPSGDDINSRTYAERSPVG
;
A
#
# COMPACT_ATOMS: atom_id res chain seq x y z
N MET A 1 48.07 74.52 11.97
CA MET A 1 48.86 73.29 12.15
C MET A 1 49.17 73.15 13.63
N VAL A 2 49.11 71.93 14.16
CA VAL A 2 49.15 71.56 15.59
C VAL A 2 47.77 71.41 16.26
N ILE A 3 47.64 70.23 16.87
CA ILE A 3 46.54 69.58 17.60
C ILE A 3 46.46 70.10 19.04
N ARG A 4 45.26 70.16 19.64
CA ARG A 4 44.91 69.67 21.01
C ARG A 4 43.50 70.14 21.42
N GLU A 5 42.57 69.19 21.53
CA GLU A 5 42.08 68.55 22.79
C GLU A 5 40.97 69.35 23.49
N THR A 6 39.76 68.78 23.48
CA THR A 6 38.77 69.01 24.55
C THR A 6 37.88 67.78 24.77
N ARG A 7 38.19 67.12 25.90
CA ARG A 7 37.32 66.56 26.96
C ARG A 7 36.11 65.65 26.62
N ARG A 8 36.19 64.50 27.32
CA ARG A 8 35.20 63.44 27.61
C ARG A 8 33.82 63.94 28.07
N GLY A 9 32.77 63.26 27.59
CA GLY A 9 31.47 63.11 28.24
C GLY A 9 31.22 61.63 28.61
N PRO A 10 30.38 61.33 29.61
CA PRO A 10 30.31 60.01 30.23
C PRO A 10 29.43 59.02 29.45
N VAL A 11 29.82 57.75 29.56
CA VAL A 11 29.08 56.56 29.14
C VAL A 11 27.98 56.28 30.17
N ILE A 12 26.73 56.16 29.72
CA ILE A 12 25.65 55.55 30.51
C ILE A 12 25.31 54.22 29.83
N GLY A 13 25.51 53.12 30.56
CA GLY A 13 25.24 51.77 30.12
C GLY A 13 23.75 51.48 30.04
N GLY A 14 23.30 51.00 28.88
CA GLY A 14 22.02 50.31 28.71
C GLY A 14 22.27 48.81 28.72
N ALA A 15 21.70 48.12 29.71
CA ALA A 15 21.67 46.67 29.75
C ALA A 15 20.85 46.13 28.56
N VAL A 16 21.47 45.34 27.69
CA VAL A 16 20.75 44.54 26.69
C VAL A 16 20.21 43.31 27.42
N ALA A 17 18.92 43.32 27.73
CA ALA A 17 18.22 42.11 28.12
C ALA A 17 18.15 41.18 26.90
N ALA A 18 18.85 40.04 26.97
CA ALA A 18 18.68 38.96 26.02
C ALA A 18 17.28 38.36 26.22
N ALA A 19 16.35 38.68 25.31
CA ALA A 19 15.09 37.97 25.23
C ALA A 19 15.38 36.57 24.69
N LEU A 20 15.32 35.56 25.57
CA LEU A 20 15.15 34.16 25.15
C LEU A 20 13.80 34.08 24.43
N VAL A 21 13.81 33.98 23.11
CA VAL A 21 12.65 33.55 22.35
C VAL A 21 12.52 32.04 22.59
N LEU A 22 11.70 31.68 23.57
CA LEU A 22 11.16 30.32 23.65
C LEU A 22 10.32 30.12 22.39
N LEU A 23 10.88 29.38 21.42
CA LEU A 23 10.09 28.81 20.33
C LEU A 23 9.00 27.96 20.98
N ALA A 24 7.75 28.37 20.82
CA ALA A 24 6.62 27.53 21.16
C ALA A 24 6.75 26.20 20.39
N PRO A 25 6.44 25.04 21.00
CA PRO A 25 6.32 23.80 20.25
C PRO A 25 5.34 24.03 19.10
N GLY A 26 5.73 23.58 17.90
CA GLY A 26 4.98 23.76 16.67
C GLY A 26 3.52 23.37 16.87
N GLN A 27 2.62 24.19 16.31
CA GLN A 27 1.20 23.90 16.30
C GLN A 27 0.98 22.51 15.69
N ALA A 28 0.46 21.59 16.49
CA ALA A 28 -0.15 20.38 15.98
C ALA A 28 -1.21 20.81 14.95
N THR A 29 -1.04 20.38 13.71
CA THR A 29 -2.09 20.47 12.69
C THR A 29 -3.35 19.85 13.28
N ALA A 30 -4.48 20.57 13.20
CA ALA A 30 -5.74 20.12 13.77
C ALA A 30 -6.13 18.75 13.18
N GLY A 31 -5.82 17.68 13.91
CA GLY A 31 -6.32 16.34 13.61
C GLY A 31 -7.83 16.31 13.79
N THR A 32 -8.50 15.58 12.92
CA THR A 32 -9.94 15.37 12.98
C THR A 32 -10.32 14.70 14.31
N PRO A 33 -11.50 14.95 14.92
CA PRO A 33 -11.82 14.38 16.22
C PRO A 33 -11.76 12.84 16.19
N GLY A 34 -10.68 12.28 16.74
CA GLY A 34 -10.48 10.84 16.87
C GLY A 34 -9.29 10.29 16.08
N TRP A 35 -9.09 10.67 14.81
CA TRP A 35 -7.99 10.16 13.99
C TRP A 35 -6.69 10.93 14.29
N GLU A 36 -5.60 10.18 14.41
CA GLU A 36 -4.29 10.72 14.75
C GLU A 36 -3.36 10.61 13.55
N ALA A 37 -3.07 11.75 12.92
CA ALA A 37 -2.00 11.86 11.94
C ALA A 37 -0.64 11.72 12.64
N MET A 38 0.21 10.85 12.12
CA MET A 38 1.50 10.51 12.72
C MET A 38 2.64 11.10 11.91
N THR A 39 3.72 11.47 12.62
CA THR A 39 4.95 11.85 11.95
C THR A 39 5.65 10.60 11.42
N THR A 40 5.95 10.59 10.12
CA THR A 40 6.64 9.50 9.44
C THR A 40 8.02 9.93 8.94
N PRO A 41 9.00 9.01 8.90
CA PRO A 41 10.28 9.25 8.26
C PRO A 41 10.15 9.55 6.76
N ASN A 42 10.92 10.52 6.29
CA ASN A 42 10.95 10.97 4.90
C ASN A 42 12.40 10.95 4.37
N PRO A 43 12.96 9.76 4.09
CA PRO A 43 14.38 9.61 3.76
C PRO A 43 14.77 10.23 2.42
N GLY A 44 13.81 10.39 1.50
CA GLY A 44 14.04 10.93 0.17
C GLY A 44 13.93 12.44 0.07
N THR A 45 14.63 13.01 -0.91
CA THR A 45 14.52 14.41 -1.30
C THR A 45 13.49 14.63 -2.42
N GLY A 46 13.03 13.56 -3.08
CA GLY A 46 11.98 13.55 -4.10
C GLY A 46 10.65 13.01 -3.57
N HIS A 47 9.94 12.22 -4.40
CA HIS A 47 8.73 11.53 -3.98
C HIS A 47 9.03 10.47 -2.92
N ASN A 48 8.20 10.41 -1.88
CA ASN A 48 8.19 9.36 -0.87
C ASN A 48 6.76 8.85 -0.75
N VAL A 49 6.57 7.54 -0.70
CA VAL A 49 5.25 6.90 -0.58
C VAL A 49 5.38 5.57 0.15
N LEU A 50 4.41 5.27 0.99
CA LEU A 50 4.18 3.95 1.58
C LEU A 50 3.02 3.30 0.81
N TYR A 51 3.22 2.09 0.30
CA TYR A 51 2.24 1.36 -0.51
C TYR A 51 1.37 0.41 0.31
N ASP A 52 1.90 -0.14 1.39
CA ASP A 52 1.19 -1.17 2.17
C ASP A 52 1.59 -1.11 3.65
N VAL A 53 0.71 -1.62 4.51
CA VAL A 53 0.86 -1.65 5.97
C VAL A 53 0.37 -2.98 6.55
N SER A 54 1.13 -3.54 7.49
CA SER A 54 0.77 -4.77 8.21
C SER A 54 1.34 -4.72 9.62
N GLY A 55 0.85 -5.54 10.55
CA GLY A 55 1.39 -5.54 11.90
C GLY A 55 0.84 -6.66 12.77
N THR A 56 1.52 -6.90 13.88
CA THR A 56 1.15 -7.95 14.84
C THR A 56 0.44 -7.39 16.07
N SER A 57 0.62 -6.10 16.37
CA SER A 57 0.00 -5.42 17.50
C SER A 57 -0.09 -3.91 17.29
N ALA A 58 -0.79 -3.19 18.18
CA ALA A 58 -0.87 -1.73 18.13
C ALA A 58 0.48 -1.02 18.35
N THR A 59 1.52 -1.76 18.73
CA THR A 59 2.89 -1.28 18.97
C THR A 59 3.92 -2.00 18.10
N ASP A 60 3.48 -2.75 17.10
CA ASP A 60 4.34 -3.43 16.12
C ASP A 60 3.64 -3.42 14.77
N VAL A 61 3.87 -2.35 14.02
CA VAL A 61 3.28 -2.11 12.70
C VAL A 61 4.37 -1.72 11.73
N TRP A 62 4.34 -2.29 10.54
CA TRP A 62 5.28 -2.13 9.47
C TRP A 62 4.59 -1.52 8.28
N ALA A 63 5.25 -0.57 7.62
CA ALA A 63 4.81 -0.05 6.34
C ALA A 63 5.98 0.01 5.37
N VAL A 64 5.72 -0.30 4.11
CA VAL A 64 6.75 -0.39 3.07
C VAL A 64 6.37 0.44 1.85
N GLY A 65 7.36 0.81 1.05
CA GLY A 65 7.13 1.57 -0.18
C GLY A 65 8.43 1.94 -0.88
N GLN A 66 8.46 3.17 -1.41
CA GLN A 66 9.66 3.73 -2.05
C GLN A 66 9.94 5.19 -1.65
N TYR A 67 11.17 5.61 -1.90
CA TYR A 67 11.57 7.02 -1.89
C TYR A 67 12.53 7.35 -3.03
N GLU A 68 12.51 8.61 -3.46
CA GLU A 68 13.38 9.14 -4.51
C GLU A 68 14.43 10.11 -3.95
N VAL A 69 15.63 10.10 -4.55
CA VAL A 69 16.72 11.01 -4.19
C VAL A 69 17.15 11.86 -5.39
N ARG A 70 16.65 13.09 -5.48
CA ARG A 70 16.94 14.07 -6.54
C ARG A 70 18.42 14.54 -6.54
N PRO A 71 18.98 15.00 -7.69
CA PRO A 71 18.33 15.30 -8.99
C PRO A 71 18.26 14.14 -9.99
N HIS A 72 19.00 13.06 -9.77
CA HIS A 72 18.77 11.79 -10.46
C HIS A 72 17.50 11.16 -9.86
N ILE A 73 16.72 10.35 -10.56
CA ILE A 73 15.50 9.74 -9.95
C ILE A 73 15.71 8.23 -9.75
N PRO A 74 16.75 7.78 -9.02
CA PRO A 74 16.74 6.41 -8.51
C PRO A 74 15.66 6.32 -7.44
N ARG A 75 14.91 5.22 -7.47
CA ARG A 75 13.94 4.83 -6.45
C ARG A 75 14.59 3.80 -5.55
N TYR A 76 14.42 4.00 -4.25
CA TYR A 76 14.95 3.12 -3.23
C TYR A 76 13.80 2.60 -2.36
N PRO A 77 13.91 1.37 -1.83
CA PRO A 77 12.89 0.81 -0.98
C PRO A 77 12.91 1.54 0.37
N VAL A 78 11.73 1.78 0.94
CA VAL A 78 11.61 2.20 2.34
C VAL A 78 10.82 1.15 3.11
N ALA A 79 11.30 0.82 4.30
CA ALA A 79 10.53 0.14 5.34
C ALA A 79 10.57 1.00 6.61
N VAL A 80 9.39 1.31 7.15
CA VAL A 80 9.23 2.01 8.42
C VAL A 80 8.52 1.11 9.43
N HIS A 81 8.98 1.18 10.68
CA HIS A 81 8.47 0.39 11.79
C HIS A 81 7.93 1.31 12.88
N TRP A 82 6.71 1.06 13.30
CA TRP A 82 6.07 1.65 14.48
C TRP A 82 6.34 0.76 15.68
N ASP A 83 7.09 1.29 16.65
CA ASP A 83 7.51 0.57 17.86
C ASP A 83 6.60 0.80 19.09
N GLY A 84 5.45 1.46 18.88
CA GLY A 84 4.57 1.91 19.96
C GLY A 84 4.71 3.38 20.33
N ASP A 85 5.79 4.04 19.91
CA ASP A 85 6.08 5.45 20.22
C ASP A 85 6.29 6.30 18.95
N ALA A 86 7.07 5.80 17.99
CA ALA A 86 7.38 6.53 16.77
C ALA A 86 7.62 5.61 15.57
N TRP A 87 7.30 6.11 14.37
CA TRP A 87 7.75 5.49 13.12
C TRP A 87 9.25 5.71 12.93
N ARG A 88 10.00 4.63 12.68
CA ARG A 88 11.45 4.68 12.39
C ARG A 88 11.78 3.97 11.10
N THR A 89 12.68 4.54 10.31
CA THR A 89 13.20 3.87 9.12
C THR A 89 14.08 2.70 9.53
N THR A 90 13.90 1.58 8.83
CA THR A 90 14.79 0.42 8.86
C THR A 90 15.46 0.30 7.51
N GLU A 91 16.73 -0.06 7.50
CA GLU A 91 17.50 -0.18 6.26
C GLU A 91 17.12 -1.46 5.53
N VAL A 92 16.66 -1.32 4.28
CA VAL A 92 16.37 -2.44 3.39
C VAL A 92 17.56 -2.62 2.44
N PRO A 93 18.17 -3.82 2.36
CA PRO A 93 19.29 -4.05 1.47
C PRO A 93 18.86 -3.92 0.00
N VAL A 94 19.69 -3.23 -0.79
CA VAL A 94 19.48 -3.08 -2.25
C VAL A 94 20.36 -4.10 -2.98
N PRO A 95 19.80 -4.93 -3.90
CA PRO A 95 20.61 -5.85 -4.68
C PRO A 95 21.69 -5.12 -5.50
N ALA A 96 22.89 -5.72 -5.59
CA ALA A 96 24.02 -5.09 -6.25
C ALA A 96 23.71 -4.70 -7.71
N GLY A 97 23.96 -3.44 -8.06
CA GLY A 97 23.74 -2.91 -9.40
C GLY A 97 22.30 -2.45 -9.70
N MET A 98 21.37 -2.60 -8.75
CA MET A 98 19.99 -2.10 -8.88
C MET A 98 19.90 -0.65 -8.39
N THR A 99 19.08 0.15 -9.08
CA THR A 99 18.90 1.59 -8.84
C THR A 99 17.45 2.06 -8.92
N ASP A 100 16.53 1.17 -9.27
CA ASP A 100 15.09 1.40 -9.30
C ASP A 100 14.42 0.28 -8.51
N VAL A 101 14.22 0.51 -7.22
CA VAL A 101 13.82 -0.53 -6.28
C VAL A 101 12.67 -0.05 -5.41
N ASP A 102 11.65 -0.88 -5.28
CA ASP A 102 10.43 -0.62 -4.51
C ASP A 102 10.01 -1.87 -3.71
N LEU A 103 9.29 -1.65 -2.61
CA LEU A 103 8.54 -2.67 -1.89
C LEU A 103 7.05 -2.38 -2.05
N SER A 104 6.32 -3.27 -2.70
CA SER A 104 4.91 -3.13 -3.04
C SER A 104 3.97 -3.61 -1.93
N ALA A 105 4.36 -4.62 -1.13
CA ALA A 105 3.50 -5.21 -0.10
C ALA A 105 4.30 -5.75 1.10
N VAL A 106 3.66 -5.84 2.27
CA VAL A 106 4.24 -6.30 3.54
C VAL A 106 3.30 -7.22 4.32
N ALA A 107 3.84 -8.29 4.90
CA ALA A 107 3.12 -9.20 5.80
C ALA A 107 3.92 -9.41 7.09
N ALA A 108 3.39 -8.94 8.22
CA ALA A 108 3.98 -9.17 9.54
C ALA A 108 3.39 -10.43 10.18
N VAL A 109 4.26 -11.41 10.46
CA VAL A 109 3.92 -12.69 11.10
C VAL A 109 4.19 -12.62 12.61
N ALA A 110 5.36 -12.09 12.96
CA ALA A 110 5.83 -11.86 14.32
C ALA A 110 6.73 -10.61 14.35
N PRO A 111 7.06 -10.04 15.53
CA PRO A 111 7.98 -8.91 15.63
C PRO A 111 9.38 -9.16 15.02
N ASP A 112 9.74 -10.43 14.87
CA ASP A 112 10.98 -10.95 14.30
C ASP A 112 10.78 -11.73 13.00
N ASP A 113 9.59 -11.65 12.40
CA ASP A 113 9.25 -12.33 11.15
C ASP A 113 8.31 -11.45 10.33
N VAL A 114 8.89 -10.66 9.42
CA VAL A 114 8.15 -9.78 8.50
C VAL A 114 8.66 -9.98 7.09
N TRP A 115 7.74 -10.20 6.17
CA TRP A 115 8.04 -10.36 4.75
C TRP A 115 7.63 -9.13 3.98
N ALA A 116 8.46 -8.68 3.06
CA ALA A 116 8.11 -7.65 2.09
C ALA A 116 8.52 -8.06 0.69
N VAL A 117 7.71 -7.68 -0.29
CA VAL A 117 7.94 -8.03 -1.70
C VAL A 117 7.79 -6.80 -2.59
N GLY A 118 8.44 -6.83 -3.75
CA GLY A 118 8.35 -5.74 -4.72
C GLY A 118 9.17 -6.02 -5.97
N SER A 119 9.89 -5.01 -6.44
CA SER A 119 10.70 -5.12 -7.65
C SER A 119 12.03 -4.36 -7.57
N ALA A 120 13.02 -4.83 -8.34
CA ALA A 120 14.33 -4.22 -8.44
C ALA A 120 14.83 -4.20 -9.90
N GLY A 121 15.14 -3.00 -10.40
CA GLY A 121 15.65 -2.75 -11.74
C GLY A 121 17.00 -2.02 -11.73
N GLY A 122 17.82 -2.29 -12.74
CA GLY A 122 19.11 -1.63 -12.94
C GLY A 122 19.02 -0.38 -13.82
N ALA A 123 20.05 0.47 -13.75
CA ALA A 123 20.09 1.75 -14.47
C ALA A 123 20.12 1.63 -16.02
N SER A 124 20.45 0.46 -16.57
CA SER A 124 20.87 0.32 -17.97
C SER A 124 20.23 -0.85 -18.73
N GLY A 125 19.14 -1.44 -18.24
CA GLY A 125 18.48 -2.55 -18.94
C GLY A 125 17.00 -2.70 -18.61
N PRO A 126 16.22 -3.40 -19.47
CA PRO A 126 14.80 -3.65 -19.27
C PRO A 126 14.52 -4.71 -18.18
N SER A 127 15.55 -5.28 -17.57
CA SER A 127 15.42 -6.36 -16.59
C SER A 127 15.06 -5.78 -15.22
N THR A 128 13.77 -5.86 -14.87
CA THR A 128 13.28 -5.71 -13.51
C THR A 128 13.03 -7.11 -12.94
N THR A 129 13.62 -7.42 -11.79
CA THR A 129 13.41 -8.69 -11.10
C THR A 129 12.49 -8.50 -9.88
N SER A 130 11.75 -9.55 -9.51
CA SER A 130 11.03 -9.59 -8.25
C SER A 130 12.01 -9.47 -7.08
N LEU A 131 11.65 -8.65 -6.08
CA LEU A 131 12.38 -8.51 -4.83
C LEU A 131 11.60 -9.20 -3.70
N ILE A 132 12.31 -9.96 -2.86
CA ILE A 132 11.79 -10.54 -1.63
C ILE A 132 12.77 -10.20 -0.51
N THR A 133 12.28 -9.59 0.56
CA THR A 133 13.06 -9.27 1.75
C THR A 133 12.37 -9.80 2.99
N HIS A 134 13.17 -10.20 3.98
CA HIS A 134 12.71 -10.75 5.25
C HIS A 134 13.37 -10.04 6.42
N TRP A 135 12.58 -9.64 7.40
CA TRP A 135 13.05 -9.09 8.66
C TRP A 135 13.22 -10.21 9.69
N ASP A 136 14.40 -10.32 10.27
CA ASP A 136 14.78 -11.37 11.21
C ASP A 136 14.69 -10.96 12.70
N GLY A 137 14.05 -9.83 12.99
CA GLY A 137 14.03 -9.21 14.33
C GLY A 137 15.12 -8.17 14.54
N SER A 138 16.10 -8.08 13.64
CA SER A 138 17.22 -7.15 13.76
C SER A 138 17.58 -6.41 12.48
N SER A 139 17.43 -7.05 11.32
CA SER A 139 17.77 -6.48 10.02
C SER A 139 16.95 -7.11 8.90
N TRP A 140 16.75 -6.34 7.83
CA TRP A 140 16.20 -6.88 6.59
C TRP A 140 17.28 -7.64 5.81
N GLN A 141 16.91 -8.81 5.29
CA GLN A 141 17.76 -9.65 4.45
C GLN A 141 17.13 -9.86 3.08
N LEU A 142 17.96 -9.92 2.03
CA LEU A 142 17.53 -10.37 0.71
C LEU A 142 17.30 -11.89 0.76
N VAL A 143 16.10 -12.34 0.39
CA VAL A 143 15.80 -13.77 0.31
C VAL A 143 15.74 -14.19 -1.16
N PRO A 144 16.49 -15.22 -1.58
CA PRO A 144 16.43 -15.71 -2.96
C PRO A 144 15.03 -16.24 -3.30
N GLY A 145 14.48 -15.75 -4.42
CA GLY A 145 13.28 -16.28 -5.06
C GLY A 145 13.60 -17.05 -6.35
N PRO A 146 12.63 -17.82 -6.89
CA PRO A 146 12.72 -18.38 -8.22
C PRO A 146 12.95 -17.31 -9.30
N ASP A 147 13.74 -17.63 -10.33
CA ASP A 147 13.84 -16.78 -11.52
C ASP A 147 12.54 -16.89 -12.33
N LEU A 148 11.72 -15.84 -12.23
CA LEU A 148 10.43 -15.74 -12.88
C LEU A 148 10.51 -15.20 -14.32
N GLY A 149 11.50 -14.34 -14.58
CA GLY A 149 11.57 -13.49 -15.76
C GLY A 149 12.55 -13.98 -16.81
N GLY A 150 13.51 -14.83 -16.45
CA GLY A 150 14.68 -15.08 -17.28
C GLY A 150 15.47 -13.78 -17.53
N SER A 151 16.49 -13.84 -18.39
CA SER A 151 17.42 -12.71 -18.57
C SER A 151 16.82 -11.45 -19.20
N ASN A 152 15.62 -11.53 -19.81
CA ASN A 152 15.01 -10.43 -20.57
C ASN A 152 13.57 -10.08 -20.12
N GLY A 153 13.04 -10.74 -19.08
CA GLY A 153 11.68 -10.49 -18.58
C GLY A 153 11.65 -9.40 -17.51
N ILE A 154 10.47 -8.83 -17.31
CA ILE A 154 10.14 -8.02 -16.13
C ILE A 154 9.33 -8.89 -15.19
N SER A 155 9.74 -9.05 -13.94
CA SER A 155 8.96 -9.71 -12.89
C SER A 155 8.72 -8.74 -11.75
N ARG A 156 7.49 -8.73 -11.23
CA ARG A 156 7.09 -7.93 -10.07
C ARG A 156 6.18 -8.75 -9.17
N LEU A 157 6.45 -8.71 -7.87
CA LEU A 157 5.55 -9.19 -6.85
C LEU A 157 4.80 -7.98 -6.29
N THR A 158 3.48 -8.08 -6.23
CA THR A 158 2.58 -6.97 -5.89
C THR A 158 1.80 -7.21 -4.60
N GLY A 159 1.75 -8.45 -4.10
CA GLY A 159 1.08 -8.80 -2.86
C GLY A 159 1.83 -9.90 -2.13
N VAL A 160 1.81 -9.85 -0.79
CA VAL A 160 2.34 -10.89 0.08
C VAL A 160 1.39 -11.08 1.27
N ALA A 161 1.15 -12.33 1.66
CA ALA A 161 0.38 -12.67 2.85
C ALA A 161 0.93 -13.95 3.49
N ALA A 162 0.79 -14.06 4.81
CA ALA A 162 1.29 -15.18 5.56
C ALA A 162 0.17 -15.82 6.39
N ALA A 163 0.04 -17.14 6.32
CA ALA A 163 -0.74 -17.93 7.27
C ALA A 163 0.10 -18.39 8.48
N GLY A 164 1.43 -18.30 8.37
CA GLY A 164 2.39 -18.63 9.42
C GLY A 164 3.84 -18.44 8.96
N PRO A 165 4.83 -18.72 9.81
CA PRO A 165 6.25 -18.48 9.53
C PRO A 165 6.80 -19.33 8.36
N ASP A 166 6.21 -20.52 8.16
CA ASP A 166 6.58 -21.45 7.09
C ASP A 166 5.51 -21.51 5.99
N ASP A 167 4.63 -20.52 5.93
CA ASP A 167 3.50 -20.49 4.99
C ASP A 167 3.21 -19.05 4.55
N VAL A 168 4.01 -18.60 3.59
CA VAL A 168 3.93 -17.25 3.02
C VAL A 168 3.70 -17.34 1.53
N TRP A 169 2.73 -16.58 1.04
CA TRP A 169 2.36 -16.50 -0.36
C TRP A 169 2.73 -15.13 -0.92
N ALA A 170 3.37 -15.12 -2.08
CA ALA A 170 3.62 -13.91 -2.85
C ALA A 170 3.01 -14.06 -4.24
N VAL A 171 2.36 -13.01 -4.72
CA VAL A 171 1.71 -12.98 -6.04
C VAL A 171 2.13 -11.76 -6.83
N GLY A 172 1.97 -11.84 -8.15
CA GLY A 172 2.19 -10.70 -9.03
C GLY A 172 2.11 -11.08 -10.50
N TYR A 173 3.08 -10.63 -11.28
CA TYR A 173 3.17 -10.95 -12.70
C TYR A 173 4.59 -10.98 -13.26
N VAL A 174 4.69 -11.69 -14.38
CA VAL A 174 5.85 -11.69 -15.27
C VAL A 174 5.42 -11.14 -16.62
N HIS A 175 6.19 -10.20 -17.16
CA HIS A 175 6.04 -9.69 -18.51
C HIS A 175 7.12 -10.30 -19.41
N GLN A 176 6.70 -11.15 -20.33
CA GLN A 176 7.52 -11.85 -21.31
C GLN A 176 6.79 -11.89 -22.65
N ASP A 177 7.52 -11.82 -23.77
CA ASP A 177 6.95 -11.90 -25.12
C ASP A 177 5.77 -10.94 -25.36
N ALA A 178 5.90 -9.72 -24.84
CA ALA A 178 4.89 -8.65 -24.88
C ALA A 178 3.58 -8.93 -24.12
N VAL A 179 3.50 -9.99 -23.30
CA VAL A 179 2.30 -10.32 -22.52
C VAL A 179 2.64 -10.47 -21.04
N SER A 180 1.75 -9.97 -20.19
CA SER A 180 1.86 -10.17 -18.74
C SER A 180 1.11 -11.43 -18.32
N ARG A 181 1.74 -12.25 -17.48
CA ARG A 181 1.21 -13.50 -16.93
C ARG A 181 1.23 -13.47 -15.41
N PRO A 182 0.16 -13.98 -14.75
CA PRO A 182 0.10 -14.04 -13.30
C PRO A 182 1.10 -15.07 -12.78
N VAL A 183 1.62 -14.82 -11.59
CA VAL A 183 2.52 -15.73 -10.89
C VAL A 183 2.14 -15.79 -9.42
N ALA A 184 2.27 -16.99 -8.84
CA ALA A 184 2.19 -17.23 -7.42
C ALA A 184 3.45 -17.98 -6.98
N GLN A 185 4.03 -17.59 -5.86
CA GLN A 185 5.13 -18.27 -5.20
C GLN A 185 4.77 -18.55 -3.74
N HIS A 186 5.30 -19.64 -3.20
CA HIS A 186 5.05 -20.11 -1.84
C HIS A 186 6.36 -20.37 -1.10
N TRP A 187 6.45 -19.85 0.11
CA TRP A 187 7.50 -20.14 1.08
C TRP A 187 7.06 -21.30 1.98
N ASP A 188 7.92 -22.33 2.06
CA ASP A 188 7.67 -23.55 2.83
C ASP A 188 8.49 -23.65 4.12
N GLY A 189 9.04 -22.53 4.60
CA GLY A 189 10.01 -22.48 5.71
C GLY A 189 11.47 -22.66 5.28
N ARG A 190 11.74 -22.97 4.00
CA ARG A 190 13.10 -23.18 3.48
C ARG A 190 13.39 -22.44 2.19
N ALA A 191 12.46 -22.47 1.24
CA ALA A 191 12.65 -21.88 -0.06
C ALA A 191 11.33 -21.38 -0.65
N TRP A 192 11.44 -20.31 -1.44
CA TRP A 192 10.35 -19.88 -2.30
C TRP A 192 10.28 -20.80 -3.52
N THR A 193 9.08 -21.29 -3.85
CA THR A 193 8.82 -22.11 -5.04
C THR A 193 7.65 -21.56 -5.84
N VAL A 194 7.72 -21.65 -7.17
CA VAL A 194 6.60 -21.26 -8.03
C VAL A 194 5.50 -22.28 -7.94
N VAL A 195 4.28 -21.83 -7.65
CA VAL A 195 3.09 -22.68 -7.64
C VAL A 195 2.24 -22.37 -8.88
N PRO A 196 1.88 -23.38 -9.69
CA PRO A 196 1.07 -23.17 -10.88
C PRO A 196 -0.29 -22.52 -10.55
N VAL A 197 -0.66 -21.52 -11.34
CA VAL A 197 -1.99 -20.93 -11.35
C VAL A 197 -2.76 -21.37 -12.60
N PRO A 198 -4.11 -21.37 -12.58
CA PRO A 198 -4.90 -21.66 -13.77
C PRO A 198 -4.51 -20.79 -14.98
N ALA A 199 -4.80 -21.25 -16.20
CA ALA A 199 -4.50 -20.47 -17.39
C ALA A 199 -5.42 -19.24 -17.49
N PRO A 200 -4.89 -18.01 -17.61
CA PRO A 200 -5.71 -16.80 -17.58
C PRO A 200 -6.31 -16.43 -18.95
N GLY A 201 -5.88 -17.07 -20.03
CA GLY A 201 -6.26 -16.73 -21.42
C GLY A 201 -5.14 -16.01 -22.18
N ALA A 202 -5.41 -15.58 -23.42
CA ALA A 202 -4.36 -15.16 -24.35
C ALA A 202 -3.77 -13.75 -24.10
N GLY A 203 -4.54 -12.82 -23.54
CA GLY A 203 -4.10 -11.43 -23.28
C GLY A 203 -3.49 -11.19 -21.90
N HIS A 204 -3.16 -9.92 -21.60
CA HIS A 204 -2.52 -9.52 -20.34
C HIS A 204 -3.33 -9.92 -19.11
N SER A 205 -2.63 -10.47 -18.12
CA SER A 205 -3.23 -10.86 -16.84
C SER A 205 -2.20 -10.67 -15.73
N ARG A 206 -2.68 -10.44 -14.51
CA ARG A 206 -1.85 -10.36 -13.30
C ARG A 206 -2.68 -10.70 -12.06
N LEU A 207 -1.98 -11.09 -11.00
CA LEU A 207 -2.49 -11.00 -9.64
C LEU A 207 -2.01 -9.67 -9.05
N SER A 208 -2.89 -9.01 -8.29
CA SER A 208 -2.66 -7.71 -7.64
C SER A 208 -2.39 -7.89 -6.15
N SER A 209 -3.21 -8.69 -5.45
CA SER A 209 -3.13 -8.92 -4.01
C SER A 209 -3.43 -10.37 -3.64
N VAL A 210 -3.00 -10.78 -2.45
CA VAL A 210 -3.22 -12.10 -1.87
C VAL A 210 -3.52 -11.96 -0.37
N ALA A 211 -4.45 -12.76 0.13
CA ALA A 211 -4.73 -12.91 1.56
C ALA A 211 -4.66 -14.39 1.94
N ALA A 212 -4.06 -14.68 3.09
CA ALA A 212 -3.89 -16.03 3.60
C ALA A 212 -4.49 -16.12 5.02
N ARG A 213 -5.40 -17.08 5.23
CA ARG A 213 -6.01 -17.36 6.54
C ARG A 213 -5.44 -18.63 7.16
N SER A 214 -5.21 -19.65 6.34
CA SER A 214 -4.63 -20.93 6.69
C SER A 214 -3.92 -21.53 5.47
N SER A 215 -3.20 -22.63 5.67
CA SER A 215 -2.48 -23.34 4.60
C SER A 215 -3.36 -23.87 3.46
N ASP A 216 -4.67 -23.89 3.67
CA ASP A 216 -5.70 -24.38 2.76
C ASP A 216 -6.80 -23.34 2.47
N ASP A 217 -6.59 -22.09 2.88
CA ASP A 217 -7.51 -20.98 2.58
C ASP A 217 -6.72 -19.71 2.26
N VAL A 218 -6.33 -19.60 0.99
CA VAL A 218 -5.61 -18.45 0.45
C VAL A 218 -6.34 -17.95 -0.79
N TRP A 219 -6.56 -16.65 -0.85
CA TRP A 219 -7.27 -15.99 -1.95
C TRP A 219 -6.38 -14.99 -2.63
N ALA A 220 -6.29 -15.06 -3.96
CA ALA A 220 -5.56 -14.09 -4.77
C ALA A 220 -6.50 -13.46 -5.79
N VAL A 221 -6.34 -12.15 -6.02
CA VAL A 221 -7.22 -11.38 -6.91
C VAL A 221 -6.42 -10.56 -7.91
N GLY A 222 -7.05 -10.24 -9.04
CA GLY A 222 -6.45 -9.40 -10.07
C GLY A 222 -7.38 -9.31 -11.29
N TYR A 223 -6.80 -9.35 -12.48
CA TYR A 223 -7.56 -9.34 -13.73
C TYR A 223 -6.96 -10.27 -14.79
N ALA A 224 -7.83 -10.70 -15.69
CA ALA A 224 -7.49 -11.49 -16.86
C ALA A 224 -8.35 -11.05 -18.07
N PRO A 225 -7.99 -11.46 -19.30
CA PRO A 225 -8.87 -11.30 -20.45
C PRO A 225 -10.25 -11.90 -20.17
N SER A 226 -11.29 -11.17 -20.58
CA SER A 226 -12.66 -11.63 -20.38
C SER A 226 -12.93 -12.96 -21.11
N ARG A 227 -13.59 -13.90 -20.43
CA ARG A 227 -14.20 -15.10 -21.04
C ARG A 227 -15.57 -14.79 -21.65
N SER A 228 -16.17 -13.66 -21.27
CA SER A 228 -17.50 -13.23 -21.70
C SER A 228 -17.45 -12.27 -22.89
N PRO A 229 -18.29 -12.47 -23.94
CA PRO A 229 -18.39 -11.52 -25.05
C PRO A 229 -18.79 -10.11 -24.58
N GLY A 230 -18.14 -9.09 -25.13
CA GLY A 230 -18.47 -7.68 -24.85
C GLY A 230 -17.66 -7.02 -23.73
N HIS A 231 -16.87 -7.76 -22.96
CA HIS A 231 -15.90 -7.19 -22.01
C HIS A 231 -14.47 -7.41 -22.48
N VAL A 232 -13.57 -6.50 -22.11
CA VAL A 232 -12.14 -6.57 -22.46
C VAL A 232 -11.39 -7.39 -21.41
N LEU A 233 -11.73 -7.20 -20.14
CA LEU A 233 -11.15 -7.88 -19.00
C LEU A 233 -12.24 -8.40 -18.05
N GLU A 234 -11.86 -9.27 -17.12
CA GLU A 234 -12.70 -9.74 -16.03
C GLU A 234 -11.86 -9.98 -14.76
N PRO A 235 -12.49 -10.06 -13.58
CA PRO A 235 -11.79 -10.42 -12.36
C PRO A 235 -11.12 -11.79 -12.50
N TYR A 236 -9.88 -11.84 -12.03
CA TYR A 236 -9.12 -13.08 -11.94
C TYR A 236 -8.96 -13.43 -10.47
N VAL A 237 -9.92 -14.19 -9.94
CA VAL A 237 -9.97 -14.61 -8.54
C VAL A 237 -9.57 -16.08 -8.46
N LEU A 238 -8.58 -16.36 -7.63
CA LEU A 238 -8.07 -17.69 -7.36
C LEU A 238 -8.24 -18.04 -5.89
N HIS A 239 -8.57 -19.29 -5.62
CA HIS A 239 -8.61 -19.88 -4.29
C HIS A 239 -7.67 -21.07 -4.22
N TRP A 240 -6.82 -21.11 -3.19
CA TRP A 240 -5.96 -22.23 -2.86
C TRP A 240 -6.62 -23.10 -1.80
N ASP A 241 -6.75 -24.39 -2.08
CA ASP A 241 -7.44 -25.37 -1.23
C ASP A 241 -6.48 -26.28 -0.44
N GLY A 242 -5.21 -25.90 -0.33
CA GLY A 242 -4.15 -26.72 0.26
C GLY A 242 -3.45 -27.64 -0.75
N ARG A 243 -3.92 -27.70 -2.00
CA ARG A 243 -3.34 -28.56 -3.05
C ARG A 243 -3.13 -27.83 -4.37
N ALA A 244 -4.09 -27.04 -4.81
CA ALA A 244 -4.04 -26.36 -6.09
C ALA A 244 -4.80 -25.04 -6.07
N TRP A 245 -4.33 -24.09 -6.88
CA TRP A 245 -5.09 -22.89 -7.19
C TRP A 245 -6.24 -23.23 -8.14
N SER A 246 -7.46 -22.86 -7.76
CA SER A 246 -8.66 -22.96 -8.58
C SER A 246 -9.20 -21.58 -8.89
N ARG A 247 -9.58 -21.34 -10.15
CA ARG A 247 -10.23 -20.09 -10.53
C ARG A 247 -11.68 -20.12 -10.04
N VAL A 248 -12.07 -19.09 -9.30
CA VAL A 248 -13.43 -18.94 -8.78
C VAL A 248 -14.18 -17.92 -9.63
N ASP A 249 -15.39 -18.27 -10.05
CA ASP A 249 -16.21 -17.37 -10.85
C ASP A 249 -16.74 -16.21 -10.00
N THR A 250 -16.70 -15.02 -10.59
CA THR A 250 -17.22 -13.79 -10.00
C THR A 250 -18.21 -13.14 -10.94
N PRO A 251 -19.10 -12.28 -10.44
CA PRO A 251 -19.72 -11.26 -11.27
C PRO A 251 -18.65 -10.48 -12.04
N ASN A 252 -18.89 -10.21 -13.32
CA ASN A 252 -18.10 -9.26 -14.10
C ASN A 252 -19.05 -8.20 -14.64
N GLY A 253 -18.98 -7.01 -14.08
CA GLY A 253 -19.81 -5.90 -14.50
C GLY A 253 -19.06 -4.85 -15.32
N GLY A 254 -19.80 -3.81 -15.73
CA GLY A 254 -19.26 -2.63 -16.40
C GLY A 254 -19.18 -2.79 -17.91
N ALA A 255 -18.94 -1.70 -18.63
CA ALA A 255 -18.91 -1.71 -20.10
C ALA A 255 -17.66 -2.39 -20.68
N GLU A 256 -16.55 -2.45 -19.93
CA GLU A 256 -15.29 -3.09 -20.38
C GLU A 256 -14.72 -4.11 -19.40
N GLY A 257 -15.43 -4.34 -18.28
CA GLY A 257 -15.05 -5.32 -17.25
C GLY A 257 -14.56 -4.69 -15.94
N THR A 258 -14.27 -5.58 -14.99
CA THR A 258 -13.81 -5.26 -13.63
C THR A 258 -12.39 -5.77 -13.38
N TRP A 259 -11.55 -4.97 -12.72
CA TRP A 259 -10.27 -5.40 -12.18
C TRP A 259 -10.27 -5.23 -10.66
N LEU A 260 -9.61 -6.16 -9.98
CA LEU A 260 -9.47 -6.13 -8.52
C LEU A 260 -8.06 -5.70 -8.12
N THR A 261 -7.97 -4.89 -7.08
CA THR A 261 -6.75 -4.31 -6.53
C THR A 261 -6.33 -5.02 -5.26
N ASP A 262 -7.28 -5.24 -4.35
CA ASP A 262 -6.99 -5.83 -3.04
C ASP A 262 -8.01 -6.89 -2.58
N VAL A 263 -7.60 -7.75 -1.64
CA VAL A 263 -8.39 -8.83 -1.04
C VAL A 263 -8.09 -9.00 0.45
N ALA A 264 -9.13 -9.21 1.24
CA ALA A 264 -9.02 -9.54 2.66
C ALA A 264 -9.96 -10.67 3.06
N ILE A 265 -9.50 -11.54 3.98
CA ILE A 265 -10.29 -12.64 4.53
C ILE A 265 -10.73 -12.26 5.95
N GLY A 266 -12.03 -12.31 6.20
CA GLY A 266 -12.61 -12.04 7.50
C GLY A 266 -12.59 -13.25 8.43
N PRO A 267 -12.90 -13.04 9.73
CA PRO A 267 -12.79 -14.06 10.78
C PRO A 267 -13.71 -15.26 10.58
N SER A 268 -14.75 -15.17 9.76
CA SER A 268 -15.66 -16.30 9.46
C SER A 268 -15.40 -16.99 8.11
N GLY A 269 -14.32 -16.62 7.41
CA GLY A 269 -13.98 -17.14 6.07
C GLY A 269 -14.73 -16.44 4.93
N GLU A 270 -15.45 -15.35 5.24
CA GLU A 270 -15.92 -14.43 4.22
C GLU A 270 -14.72 -13.70 3.59
N VAL A 271 -14.79 -13.45 2.28
CA VAL A 271 -13.71 -12.79 1.56
C VAL A 271 -14.25 -11.52 0.95
N TRP A 272 -13.50 -10.44 1.08
CA TRP A 272 -13.78 -9.14 0.48
C TRP A 272 -12.73 -8.84 -0.57
N ALA A 273 -13.17 -8.34 -1.73
CA ALA A 273 -12.27 -7.89 -2.77
C ALA A 273 -12.71 -6.52 -3.28
N THR A 274 -11.72 -5.67 -3.56
CA THR A 274 -11.93 -4.28 -3.99
C THR A 274 -11.27 -4.00 -5.33
N GLY A 275 -11.64 -2.89 -5.93
CA GLY A 275 -11.03 -2.41 -7.16
C GLY A 275 -11.95 -1.47 -7.91
N ALA A 276 -11.96 -1.58 -9.23
CA ALA A 276 -12.76 -0.75 -10.09
C ALA A 276 -13.23 -1.45 -11.36
N TRP A 277 -14.27 -0.89 -11.97
CA TRP A 277 -14.87 -1.38 -13.20
C TRP A 277 -15.10 -0.21 -14.16
N ARG A 278 -14.86 -0.44 -15.46
CA ARG A 278 -14.97 0.60 -16.48
C ARG A 278 -16.43 0.87 -16.83
N TRP A 279 -16.84 2.11 -16.64
CA TRP A 279 -18.16 2.63 -16.93
C TRP A 279 -18.14 3.51 -18.18
N ARG A 280 -19.21 3.44 -18.98
CA ARG A 280 -19.37 4.30 -20.17
C ARG A 280 -20.40 5.38 -19.85
N THR A 281 -20.00 6.65 -19.96
CA THR A 281 -20.88 7.79 -19.71
C THR A 281 -21.90 7.96 -20.82
N TRP A 282 -22.94 8.76 -20.57
CA TRP A 282 -23.94 9.11 -21.58
C TRP A 282 -23.33 9.87 -22.78
N ALA A 283 -22.21 10.57 -22.57
CA ALA A 283 -21.43 11.25 -23.60
C ALA A 283 -20.46 10.31 -24.35
N GLY A 284 -20.45 9.02 -24.01
CA GLY A 284 -19.63 7.99 -24.64
C GLY A 284 -18.19 7.88 -24.14
N SER A 285 -17.77 8.72 -23.17
CA SER A 285 -16.46 8.62 -22.52
C SER A 285 -16.40 7.44 -21.55
N LEU A 286 -15.18 6.94 -21.29
CA LEU A 286 -14.93 5.92 -20.28
C LEU A 286 -14.49 6.57 -18.96
N THR A 287 -14.95 5.99 -17.86
CA THR A 287 -14.62 6.37 -16.48
C THR A 287 -14.61 5.11 -15.62
N SER A 288 -14.27 5.22 -14.34
CA SER A 288 -14.34 4.10 -13.39
C SER A 288 -15.52 4.24 -12.45
N LYS A 289 -15.92 3.13 -11.84
CA LYS A 289 -16.67 3.09 -10.59
C LYS A 289 -15.92 2.16 -9.63
N ALA A 290 -16.17 2.27 -8.34
CA ALA A 290 -15.67 1.30 -7.38
C ALA A 290 -16.32 -0.07 -7.60
N ALA A 291 -15.52 -1.12 -7.46
CA ALA A 291 -15.99 -2.49 -7.36
C ALA A 291 -15.69 -2.99 -5.95
N VAL A 292 -16.73 -3.37 -5.21
CA VAL A 292 -16.60 -4.05 -3.92
C VAL A 292 -17.38 -5.35 -4.03
N MET A 293 -16.72 -6.47 -3.77
CA MET A 293 -17.30 -7.80 -3.86
C MET A 293 -17.12 -8.55 -2.54
N ARG A 294 -18.10 -9.40 -2.23
CA ARG A 294 -18.07 -10.28 -1.07
C ARG A 294 -18.31 -11.73 -1.49
N TYR A 295 -17.46 -12.63 -1.01
CA TYR A 295 -17.68 -14.07 -1.01
C TYR A 295 -18.33 -14.51 0.30
N ASN A 296 -19.42 -15.25 0.20
CA ASN A 296 -20.19 -15.72 1.36
C ASN A 296 -19.91 -17.19 1.75
N GLY A 297 -18.84 -17.79 1.22
CA GLY A 297 -18.55 -19.22 1.36
C GLY A 297 -19.11 -20.09 0.21
N SER A 298 -19.84 -19.49 -0.73
CA SER A 298 -20.34 -20.21 -1.91
C SER A 298 -20.30 -19.39 -3.19
N THR A 299 -20.67 -18.11 -3.13
CA THR A 299 -20.80 -17.24 -4.31
C THR A 299 -20.26 -15.85 -4.04
N TRP A 300 -19.67 -15.25 -5.06
CA TRP A 300 -19.33 -13.83 -5.07
C TRP A 300 -20.52 -12.96 -5.49
N SER A 301 -20.69 -11.83 -4.81
CA SER A 301 -21.68 -10.81 -5.15
C SER A 301 -21.11 -9.40 -4.98
N TYR A 302 -21.51 -8.46 -5.86
CA TYR A 302 -21.23 -7.04 -5.64
C TYR A 302 -21.94 -6.53 -4.40
N VAL A 303 -21.25 -5.67 -3.65
CA VAL A 303 -21.78 -4.96 -2.50
C VAL A 303 -21.83 -3.47 -2.83
N ASN A 304 -22.99 -2.87 -2.62
CA ASN A 304 -23.12 -1.42 -2.76
C ASN A 304 -22.56 -0.75 -1.50
N VAL A 305 -21.59 0.13 -1.70
CA VAL A 305 -21.04 0.99 -0.66
C VAL A 305 -21.46 2.43 -0.99
N PRO A 306 -22.23 3.10 -0.11
CA PRO A 306 -22.62 4.49 -0.30
C PRO A 306 -21.42 5.37 -0.65
N SER A 307 -21.61 6.29 -1.61
CA SER A 307 -20.61 7.24 -2.12
C SER A 307 -19.44 6.66 -2.93
N PHE A 308 -19.24 5.34 -2.94
CA PHE A 308 -18.31 4.67 -3.86
C PHE A 308 -18.98 4.19 -5.15
N ASP A 309 -20.32 4.10 -5.21
CA ASP A 309 -21.07 3.77 -6.45
C ASP A 309 -21.38 5.00 -7.34
N ILE A 310 -20.53 6.03 -7.27
CA ILE A 310 -20.60 7.17 -8.19
C ILE A 310 -19.49 7.09 -9.22
N GLU A 311 -19.69 7.78 -10.33
CA GLU A 311 -18.75 7.79 -11.45
C GLU A 311 -17.42 8.47 -11.06
N GLY A 312 -16.27 7.93 -11.47
CA GLY A 312 -14.94 8.46 -11.15
C GLY A 312 -14.39 8.02 -9.79
N THR A 313 -14.90 6.93 -9.21
CA THR A 313 -14.40 6.36 -7.95
C THR A 313 -13.59 5.08 -8.19
N SER A 314 -12.80 4.71 -7.19
CA SER A 314 -12.18 3.39 -7.04
C SER A 314 -11.97 3.09 -5.56
N VAL A 315 -11.93 1.81 -5.19
CA VAL A 315 -11.49 1.38 -3.85
C VAL A 315 -10.16 0.67 -4.06
N GLY A 316 -9.12 1.18 -3.39
CA GLY A 316 -7.76 0.69 -3.53
C GLY A 316 -7.50 -0.53 -2.64
N ASP A 317 -8.03 -0.49 -1.41
CA ASP A 317 -7.63 -1.40 -0.34
C ASP A 317 -8.81 -1.77 0.59
N VAL A 318 -8.75 -2.95 1.21
CA VAL A 318 -9.73 -3.47 2.18
C VAL A 318 -9.07 -4.16 3.37
N ALA A 319 -9.56 -3.85 4.57
CA ALA A 319 -9.20 -4.58 5.78
C ALA A 319 -10.44 -5.10 6.50
N VAL A 320 -10.34 -6.31 7.07
CA VAL A 320 -11.39 -6.90 7.90
C VAL A 320 -10.90 -7.02 9.34
N ALA A 321 -11.65 -6.46 10.27
CA ALA A 321 -11.38 -6.50 11.70
C ALA A 321 -11.79 -7.85 12.31
N ALA A 322 -11.25 -8.16 13.49
CA ALA A 322 -11.54 -9.41 14.20
C ALA A 322 -13.01 -9.58 14.63
N ASP A 323 -13.74 -8.47 14.75
CA ASP A 323 -15.19 -8.44 15.02
C ASP A 323 -16.04 -8.57 13.75
N GLY A 324 -15.40 -8.65 12.57
CA GLY A 324 -16.04 -8.75 11.26
C GLY A 324 -16.39 -7.39 10.62
N ASP A 325 -16.00 -6.28 11.25
CA ASP A 325 -16.14 -4.96 10.61
C ASP A 325 -15.19 -4.86 9.41
N VAL A 326 -15.64 -4.20 8.35
CA VAL A 326 -14.88 -4.06 7.10
C VAL A 326 -14.57 -2.60 6.86
N TRP A 327 -13.32 -2.32 6.51
CA TRP A 327 -12.83 -0.97 6.24
C TRP A 327 -12.36 -0.90 4.79
N LEU A 328 -12.65 0.22 4.13
CA LEU A 328 -12.29 0.46 2.74
C LEU A 328 -11.69 1.84 2.59
N THR A 329 -10.62 1.96 1.81
CA THR A 329 -10.06 3.25 1.38
C THR A 329 -9.97 3.32 -0.14
N GLY A 330 -10.11 4.52 -0.69
CA GLY A 330 -9.92 4.78 -2.11
C GLY A 330 -10.32 6.18 -2.54
N SER A 331 -10.46 6.37 -3.85
CA SER A 331 -10.75 7.67 -4.43
C SER A 331 -12.23 7.87 -4.75
N SER A 332 -12.69 9.10 -4.54
CA SER A 332 -14.01 9.60 -4.91
C SER A 332 -13.91 10.91 -5.70
N ARG A 333 -15.05 11.41 -6.23
CA ARG A 333 -15.11 12.72 -6.88
C ARG A 333 -14.80 13.90 -5.95
N THR A 334 -15.00 13.72 -4.65
CA THR A 334 -14.84 14.77 -3.64
C THR A 334 -13.47 14.73 -2.96
N GLY A 335 -12.59 13.82 -3.36
CA GLY A 335 -11.31 13.55 -2.71
C GLY A 335 -11.19 12.06 -2.39
N GLU A 336 -10.28 11.72 -1.49
CA GLU A 336 -10.27 10.38 -0.94
C GLU A 336 -11.53 10.09 -0.13
N SER A 337 -11.78 8.81 0.10
CA SER A 337 -12.95 8.38 0.84
C SER A 337 -12.63 7.14 1.62
N PHE A 338 -13.27 7.07 2.77
CA PHE A 338 -13.06 6.02 3.74
C PHE A 338 -14.42 5.53 4.23
N ALA A 339 -14.63 4.22 4.23
CA ALA A 339 -15.89 3.61 4.64
C ALA A 339 -15.70 2.45 5.60
N ARG A 340 -16.65 2.31 6.52
CA ARG A 340 -16.76 1.20 7.47
C ARG A 340 -18.09 0.49 7.31
N LEU A 341 -18.06 -0.83 7.18
CA LEU A 341 -19.19 -1.70 7.43
C LEU A 341 -19.16 -2.11 8.89
N SER A 342 -20.19 -1.75 9.64
CA SER A 342 -20.36 -2.21 11.00
C SER A 342 -21.81 -2.59 11.25
N GLN A 343 -22.03 -3.74 11.89
CA GLN A 343 -23.37 -4.27 12.18
C GLN A 343 -24.28 -4.32 10.92
N GLY A 344 -23.69 -4.65 9.76
CA GLY A 344 -24.39 -4.77 8.49
C GLY A 344 -24.73 -3.43 7.80
N THR A 345 -24.26 -2.30 8.33
CA THR A 345 -24.51 -0.98 7.74
C THR A 345 -23.20 -0.30 7.32
N TRP A 346 -23.11 0.13 6.07
CA TRP A 346 -22.02 0.97 5.59
C TRP A 346 -22.18 2.41 6.06
N ARG A 347 -21.07 3.00 6.52
CA ARG A 347 -20.98 4.42 6.85
C ARG A 347 -19.70 4.99 6.25
N LEU A 348 -19.80 6.17 5.64
CA LEU A 348 -18.61 6.96 5.38
C LEU A 348 -18.05 7.45 6.71
N VAL A 349 -16.74 7.45 6.81
CA VAL A 349 -16.01 7.93 7.96
C VAL A 349 -15.34 9.23 7.53
N GLU A 350 -16.01 10.33 7.84
CA GLU A 350 -15.49 11.67 7.60
C GLU A 350 -14.26 11.91 8.48
N GLY A 351 -13.25 12.58 7.93
CA GLY A 351 -12.10 13.02 8.72
C GLY A 351 -10.84 12.17 8.66
N ALA A 352 -10.88 11.07 7.91
CA ALA A 352 -9.68 10.44 7.32
C ALA A 352 -9.26 11.17 6.03
N ASP A 353 -9.59 12.46 5.92
CA ASP A 353 -9.24 13.32 4.79
C ASP A 353 -8.16 14.29 5.29
N PRO A 354 -6.92 14.23 4.81
CA PRO A 354 -5.89 15.15 5.24
C PRO A 354 -6.13 16.52 4.57
N PRO A 355 -5.33 17.54 4.91
CA PRO A 355 -5.64 18.93 4.59
C PRO A 355 -5.95 19.16 3.11
N ALA A 356 -7.02 19.92 2.84
CA ALA A 356 -7.66 20.12 1.53
C ALA A 356 -6.77 20.61 0.37
N TRP A 357 -5.52 20.96 0.61
CA TRP A 357 -4.59 21.53 -0.38
C TRP A 357 -3.60 20.50 -0.95
N ALA A 358 -3.55 19.29 -0.39
CA ALA A 358 -2.79 18.18 -0.94
C ALA A 358 -3.53 16.88 -0.66
N GLY A 359 -4.30 16.41 -1.64
CA GLY A 359 -4.91 15.09 -1.54
C GLY A 359 -3.81 14.07 -1.23
N PRO A 360 -3.99 13.26 -0.18
CA PRO A 360 -3.09 12.13 -0.01
C PRO A 360 -3.40 11.12 -1.13
N ALA A 361 -2.51 10.17 -1.31
CA ALA A 361 -2.90 8.87 -1.85
C ALA A 361 -2.80 7.89 -0.68
N HIS A 362 -3.91 7.51 -0.05
CA HIS A 362 -3.95 6.35 0.83
C HIS A 362 -3.78 5.11 -0.05
N GLU A 363 -2.65 4.44 0.14
CA GLU A 363 -2.29 3.26 -0.65
C GLU A 363 -2.50 1.98 0.15
N GLY A 364 -2.29 2.04 1.48
CA GLY A 364 -2.34 0.89 2.38
C GLY A 364 -3.27 1.07 3.59
N LEU A 365 -3.96 0.01 3.99
CA LEU A 365 -4.95 -0.06 5.05
C LEU A 365 -4.84 -1.39 5.82
N ALA A 366 -4.73 -1.33 7.15
CA ALA A 366 -4.77 -2.52 7.99
C ALA A 366 -5.54 -2.31 9.30
N VAL A 367 -6.14 -3.38 9.83
CA VAL A 367 -6.70 -3.39 11.17
C VAL A 367 -5.79 -4.20 12.08
N VAL A 368 -5.01 -3.52 12.92
CA VAL A 368 -4.00 -4.14 13.78
C VAL A 368 -4.14 -3.64 15.23
N GLY A 369 -4.19 -4.57 16.17
CA GLY A 369 -4.24 -4.25 17.60
C GLY A 369 -5.48 -3.44 18.02
N GLY A 370 -6.62 -3.67 17.36
CA GLY A 370 -7.86 -2.94 17.61
C GLY A 370 -7.86 -1.50 17.08
N ARG A 371 -6.92 -1.17 16.19
CA ARG A 371 -6.87 0.11 15.49
C ARG A 371 -6.83 -0.10 14.00
N VAL A 372 -7.38 0.86 13.28
CA VAL A 372 -7.16 0.98 11.83
C VAL A 372 -5.92 1.83 11.60
N TRP A 373 -5.07 1.39 10.69
CA TRP A 373 -3.87 2.06 10.23
C TRP A 373 -4.01 2.35 8.75
N MET A 374 -3.69 3.57 8.34
CA MET A 374 -3.59 3.95 6.95
C MET A 374 -2.24 4.56 6.67
N VAL A 375 -1.70 4.25 5.50
CA VAL A 375 -0.42 4.76 5.04
C VAL A 375 -0.53 5.22 3.59
N GLY A 376 0.39 6.09 3.20
CA GLY A 376 0.36 6.64 1.86
C GLY A 376 1.40 7.72 1.65
N SER A 377 1.02 8.69 0.82
CA SER A 377 1.80 9.90 0.63
C SER A 377 0.94 11.16 0.68
N VAL A 378 1.56 12.28 1.04
CA VAL A 378 0.96 13.62 1.05
C VAL A 378 1.91 14.60 0.37
N VAL A 379 1.38 15.51 -0.42
CA VAL A 379 2.17 16.60 -1.01
C VAL A 379 2.22 17.75 0.00
N PRO A 380 3.37 18.35 0.37
CA PRO A 380 3.39 19.51 1.28
C PRO A 380 3.04 20.84 0.60
N SER A 381 2.59 21.82 1.39
CA SER A 381 2.04 23.06 0.85
C SER A 381 3.18 23.89 0.27
N GLY A 382 3.09 24.26 -1.00
CA GLY A 382 4.16 24.99 -1.68
C GLY A 382 5.29 24.11 -2.22
N ASP A 383 5.15 22.78 -2.18
CA ASP A 383 5.99 21.83 -2.91
C ASP A 383 5.11 20.98 -3.82
N ASP A 384 4.83 21.48 -5.03
CA ASP A 384 3.89 20.82 -5.97
C ASP A 384 4.48 19.56 -6.64
N ILE A 385 5.71 19.15 -6.28
CA ILE A 385 6.47 18.14 -7.02
C ILE A 385 6.94 16.99 -6.11
N ASN A 386 7.11 17.18 -4.80
CA ASN A 386 7.61 16.11 -3.93
C ASN A 386 6.56 15.68 -2.91
N SER A 387 6.24 14.39 -2.92
CA SER A 387 5.41 13.78 -1.89
C SER A 387 6.24 13.32 -0.68
N ARG A 388 5.60 13.32 0.47
CA ARG A 388 6.12 12.85 1.76
C ARG A 388 5.31 11.63 2.19
N THR A 389 5.95 10.68 2.87
CA THR A 389 5.22 9.56 3.50
C THR A 389 4.20 10.12 4.48
N TYR A 390 3.10 9.40 4.64
CA TYR A 390 2.03 9.72 5.56
C TYR A 390 1.58 8.45 6.26
N ALA A 391 1.20 8.59 7.54
CA ALA A 391 0.50 7.54 8.27
C ALA A 391 -0.52 8.16 9.22
N GLU A 392 -1.67 7.52 9.36
CA GLU A 392 -2.69 7.86 10.34
C GLU A 392 -3.26 6.62 11.00
N ARG A 393 -3.80 6.78 12.20
CA ARG A 393 -4.46 5.69 12.91
C ARG A 393 -5.75 6.13 13.57
N SER A 394 -6.67 5.18 13.69
CA SER A 394 -7.91 5.38 14.41
C SER A 394 -7.64 5.58 15.92
N PRO A 395 -8.56 6.24 16.65
CA PRO A 395 -8.51 6.26 18.10
C PRO A 395 -8.69 4.83 18.64
N VAL A 396 -8.34 4.65 19.91
CA VAL A 396 -8.70 3.43 20.64
C VAL A 396 -10.22 3.44 20.82
N GLY A 397 -10.93 2.50 20.20
CA GLY A 397 -12.39 2.46 20.22
C GLY A 397 -12.94 1.11 19.84
#